data_AF-A0AAV2SJL9-F1
#
_entry.id   AF-A0AAV2SJL9-F1
#
_cell.length_a   1.000
_cell.length_b   1.000
_cell.length_c   1.000
_cell.angle_alpha   90.00
_cell.angle_beta   90.00
_cell.angle_gamma   90.00
#
_symmetry.space_group_name_H-M   'P 1'
#
loop_
_entity.id
_entity.type
_entity.pdbx_description
1 polymer ?
#
loop_
_entity_poly.entity_id
_entity_poly.type
_entity_poly.pdbx_seq_one_letter_code
_entity_poly.pdbx_strand_id
1 'polypeptide(L)'
;AAEEERQEEEEQREREEKEKRELDEYMAMKAQFSVEEEGFDDTQDEDQQKNLLQEFIDYVKNEKVVVLEDLAARFKLKTQAAIDRVNDLLQEGTLTGVIDDRGKFIYISQSELEAVAKFIRQRGRVSIADLAESSNSLITLVPEVASAS
;
A
#
# COMPACT_ATOMS: atom_id res chain seq x y z
N ALA A 1 66.89 -16.40 -10.47
CA ALA A 1 66.60 -15.71 -11.75
C ALA A 1 65.44 -16.38 -12.48
N ALA A 2 65.63 -17.34 -13.40
CA ALA A 2 64.52 -17.87 -14.22
C ALA A 2 63.50 -18.78 -13.48
N GLU A 3 63.83 -19.28 -12.29
CA GLU A 3 62.94 -20.11 -11.48
C GLU A 3 62.15 -19.28 -10.45
N GLU A 4 62.75 -18.23 -9.89
CA GLU A 4 62.06 -17.21 -9.09
C GLU A 4 61.01 -16.45 -9.92
N GLU A 5 61.34 -16.06 -11.15
CA GLU A 5 60.43 -15.31 -12.02
C GLU A 5 59.17 -16.12 -12.41
N ARG A 6 59.28 -17.46 -12.48
CA ARG A 6 58.14 -18.36 -12.70
C ARG A 6 57.30 -18.57 -11.45
N GLN A 7 57.93 -18.63 -10.28
CA GLN A 7 57.22 -18.72 -9.00
C GLN A 7 56.46 -17.42 -8.69
N GLU A 8 57.05 -16.26 -8.99
CA GLU A 8 56.37 -14.97 -8.86
C GLU A 8 55.18 -14.83 -9.81
N GLU A 9 55.28 -15.26 -11.07
CA GLU A 9 54.15 -15.27 -12.01
C GLU A 9 53.01 -16.21 -11.58
N GLU A 10 53.32 -17.40 -11.06
CA GLU A 10 52.29 -18.33 -10.57
C GLU A 10 51.60 -17.78 -9.32
N GLU A 11 52.36 -17.22 -8.37
CA GLU A 11 51.80 -16.66 -7.14
C GLU A 11 50.92 -15.42 -7.43
N GLN A 12 51.30 -14.62 -8.43
CA GLN A 12 50.51 -13.46 -8.85
C GLN A 12 49.21 -13.88 -9.55
N ARG A 13 49.24 -14.92 -10.39
CA ARG A 13 48.03 -15.48 -11.01
C ARG A 13 47.06 -16.08 -9.99
N GLU A 14 47.59 -16.78 -8.98
CA GLU A 14 46.75 -17.35 -7.92
C GLU A 14 46.07 -16.27 -7.06
N ARG A 15 46.76 -15.16 -6.79
CA ARG A 15 46.18 -14.00 -6.08
C ARG A 15 45.10 -13.32 -6.92
N GLU A 16 45.36 -13.09 -8.21
CA GLU A 16 44.39 -12.45 -9.11
C GLU A 16 43.12 -13.32 -9.29
N GLU A 17 43.26 -14.64 -9.42
CA GLU A 17 42.09 -15.53 -9.48
C GLU A 17 41.28 -15.53 -8.19
N LYS A 18 41.96 -15.48 -7.04
CA LYS A 18 41.31 -15.46 -5.73
C LYS A 18 40.56 -14.15 -5.50
N GLU A 19 41.19 -13.01 -5.79
CA GLU A 19 40.55 -11.69 -5.70
C GLU A 19 39.33 -11.58 -6.62
N LYS A 20 39.42 -12.15 -7.83
CA LYS A 20 38.28 -12.15 -8.77
C LYS A 20 37.10 -12.98 -8.24
N ARG A 21 37.37 -14.16 -7.67
CA ARG A 21 36.30 -14.99 -7.07
C ARG A 21 35.68 -14.30 -5.86
N GLU A 22 36.49 -13.71 -5.00
CA GLU A 22 36.00 -12.95 -3.83
C GLU A 22 35.17 -11.74 -4.26
N LEU A 23 35.54 -11.06 -5.35
CA LEU A 23 34.77 -9.95 -5.91
C LEU A 23 33.45 -10.42 -6.51
N ASP A 24 33.45 -11.51 -7.27
CA ASP A 24 32.24 -12.08 -7.85
C ASP A 24 31.26 -12.56 -6.76
N GLU A 25 31.78 -13.20 -5.70
CA GLU A 25 31.01 -13.60 -4.52
C GLU A 25 30.46 -12.38 -3.75
N TYR A 26 31.27 -11.33 -3.56
CA TYR A 26 30.84 -10.09 -2.94
C TYR A 26 29.74 -9.39 -3.76
N MET A 27 29.89 -9.34 -5.10
CA MET A 27 28.88 -8.77 -5.98
C MET A 27 27.59 -9.59 -5.98
N ALA A 28 27.68 -10.92 -6.00
CA ALA A 28 26.51 -11.80 -5.92
C ALA A 28 25.78 -11.65 -4.58
N MET A 29 26.52 -11.60 -3.47
CA MET A 29 25.96 -11.40 -2.13
C MET A 29 25.33 -9.99 -2.01
N LYS A 30 25.97 -8.96 -2.57
CA LYS A 30 25.41 -7.59 -2.61
C LYS A 30 24.14 -7.51 -3.46
N ALA A 31 24.10 -8.18 -4.62
CA ALA A 31 22.92 -8.23 -5.47
C ALA A 31 21.77 -8.96 -4.79
N GLN A 32 22.05 -10.09 -4.13
CA GLN A 32 21.04 -10.84 -3.38
C GLN A 32 20.49 -10.04 -2.19
N PHE A 33 21.35 -9.31 -1.47
CA PHE A 33 20.94 -8.45 -0.35
C PHE A 33 20.12 -7.23 -0.81
N SER A 34 20.49 -6.64 -1.96
CA SER A 34 19.77 -5.49 -2.53
C SER A 34 18.36 -5.84 -3.01
N VAL A 35 18.09 -7.11 -3.36
CA VAL A 35 16.77 -7.56 -3.82
C VAL A 35 15.80 -7.79 -2.65
N GLU A 36 16.30 -8.11 -1.45
CA GLU A 36 15.47 -8.27 -0.25
C GLU A 36 15.20 -6.93 0.48
N GLU A 37 16.03 -5.92 0.28
CA GLU A 37 15.83 -4.54 0.78
C GLU A 37 15.11 -3.63 -0.23
N GLU A 38 14.62 -4.17 -1.36
CA GLU A 38 13.78 -3.44 -2.32
C GLU A 38 12.31 -3.40 -1.85
N GLY A 39 12.12 -2.96 -0.60
CA GLY A 39 10.85 -2.47 -0.10
C GLY A 39 10.80 -0.96 -0.28
N PHE A 40 10.75 -0.49 -1.54
CA PHE A 40 10.40 0.84 -2.05
C PHE A 40 11.34 1.23 -3.20
N ASP A 41 10.98 0.82 -4.41
CA ASP A 41 11.59 1.31 -5.64
C ASP A 41 11.17 2.78 -5.86
N ASP A 42 12.07 3.70 -5.53
CA ASP A 42 11.93 5.16 -5.70
C ASP A 42 12.15 5.60 -7.17
N THR A 43 12.13 4.66 -8.13
CA THR A 43 12.27 4.94 -9.58
C THR A 43 10.98 4.71 -10.38
N GLN A 44 9.82 4.69 -9.73
CA GLN A 44 8.54 4.60 -10.45
C GLN A 44 8.23 5.89 -11.22
N ASP A 45 8.10 5.79 -12.54
CA ASP A 45 7.55 6.82 -13.44
C ASP A 45 6.32 7.50 -12.81
N GLU A 46 6.22 8.84 -12.87
CA GLU A 46 5.12 9.59 -12.24
C GLU A 46 3.73 9.08 -12.69
N ASP A 47 3.62 8.58 -13.91
CA ASP A 47 2.38 8.02 -14.46
C ASP A 47 2.03 6.66 -13.84
N GLN A 48 3.03 5.85 -13.48
CA GLN A 48 2.82 4.59 -12.76
C GLN A 48 2.34 4.85 -11.33
N GLN A 49 2.93 5.84 -10.65
CA GLN A 49 2.47 6.25 -9.31
C GLN A 49 1.03 6.77 -9.32
N LYS A 50 0.66 7.59 -10.31
CA LYS A 50 -0.73 8.07 -10.46
C LYS A 50 -1.71 6.93 -10.68
N ASN A 51 -1.32 5.94 -11.50
CA ASN A 51 -2.17 4.78 -11.75
C ASN A 51 -2.38 3.92 -10.49
N LEU A 52 -1.30 3.68 -9.71
CA LEU A 52 -1.39 2.97 -8.43
C LEU A 52 -2.27 3.67 -7.41
N LEU A 53 -2.21 5.02 -7.33
CA LEU A 53 -3.07 5.80 -6.45
C LEU A 53 -4.54 5.70 -6.86
N GLN A 54 -4.81 5.75 -8.17
CA GLN A 54 -6.17 5.60 -8.68
C GLN A 54 -6.74 4.21 -8.38
N GLU A 55 -5.97 3.15 -8.62
CA GLU A 55 -6.35 1.77 -8.29
C GLU A 55 -6.62 1.59 -6.78
N PHE A 56 -5.83 2.25 -5.93
CA PHE A 56 -6.04 2.27 -4.48
C PHE A 56 -7.40 2.88 -4.12
N ILE A 57 -7.69 4.06 -4.65
CA ILE A 57 -8.95 4.77 -4.41
C ILE A 57 -10.13 3.94 -4.92
N ASP A 58 -10.03 3.40 -6.13
CA ASP A 58 -11.11 2.64 -6.76
C ASP A 58 -11.39 1.35 -5.99
N TYR A 59 -10.34 0.65 -5.53
CA TYR A 59 -10.50 -0.52 -4.69
C TYR A 59 -11.28 -0.21 -3.40
N VAL A 60 -10.88 0.86 -2.69
CA VAL A 60 -11.56 1.28 -1.46
C VAL A 60 -13.02 1.65 -1.69
N LYS A 61 -13.30 2.37 -2.78
CA LYS A 61 -14.67 2.76 -3.15
C LYS A 61 -15.56 1.56 -3.49
N ASN A 62 -15.00 0.59 -4.23
CA ASN A 62 -15.72 -0.59 -4.68
C ASN A 62 -16.00 -1.59 -3.56
N GLU A 63 -15.01 -1.87 -2.71
CA GLU A 63 -15.13 -2.87 -1.64
C GLU A 63 -16.03 -2.38 -0.50
N LYS A 64 -16.16 -1.06 -0.33
CA LYS A 64 -16.89 -0.35 0.76
C LYS A 64 -16.32 -0.60 2.15
N VAL A 65 -15.99 -1.84 2.52
CA VAL A 65 -15.46 -2.22 3.83
C VAL A 65 -14.08 -2.84 3.62
N VAL A 66 -13.03 -2.17 4.09
CA VAL A 66 -11.65 -2.56 3.84
C VAL A 66 -10.90 -2.74 5.16
N VAL A 67 -10.23 -3.89 5.32
CA VAL A 67 -9.26 -4.08 6.41
C VAL A 67 -7.96 -3.41 6.01
N LEU A 68 -7.42 -2.53 6.87
CA LEU A 68 -6.23 -1.73 6.53
C LEU A 68 -4.97 -2.59 6.36
N GLU A 69 -4.88 -3.73 7.06
CA GLU A 69 -3.80 -4.71 6.87
C GLU A 69 -3.87 -5.39 5.49
N ASP A 70 -5.06 -5.83 5.08
CA ASP A 70 -5.26 -6.44 3.75
C ASP A 70 -5.02 -5.43 2.63
N LEU A 71 -5.42 -4.18 2.85
CA LEU A 71 -5.14 -3.07 1.94
C LEU A 71 -3.63 -2.86 1.80
N ALA A 72 -2.90 -2.83 2.92
CA ALA A 72 -1.46 -2.71 2.92
C ALA A 72 -0.79 -3.87 2.17
N ALA A 73 -1.20 -5.11 2.45
CA ALA A 73 -0.69 -6.31 1.78
C ALA A 73 -0.95 -6.27 0.26
N ARG A 74 -2.14 -5.87 -0.17
CA ARG A 74 -2.53 -5.79 -1.58
C ARG A 74 -1.69 -4.79 -2.37
N PHE A 75 -1.40 -3.63 -1.78
CA PHE A 75 -0.61 -2.58 -2.40
C PHE A 75 0.89 -2.64 -2.05
N LYS A 76 1.34 -3.72 -1.38
CA LYS A 76 2.72 -3.91 -0.92
C LYS A 76 3.25 -2.74 -0.09
N LEU A 77 2.39 -2.18 0.76
CA LEU A 77 2.71 -1.10 1.69
C LEU A 77 2.90 -1.65 3.10
N LYS A 78 3.62 -0.90 3.93
CA LYS A 78 3.55 -1.10 5.39
C LYS A 78 2.15 -0.70 5.87
N THR A 79 1.61 -1.39 6.87
CA THR A 79 0.27 -1.09 7.43
C THR A 79 0.14 0.38 7.83
N GLN A 80 1.16 0.95 8.50
CA GLN A 80 1.14 2.37 8.87
C GLN A 80 1.09 3.29 7.64
N ALA A 81 1.81 2.97 6.57
CA ALA A 81 1.77 3.77 5.33
C ALA A 81 0.41 3.71 4.64
N ALA A 82 -0.28 2.56 4.70
CA ALA A 82 -1.65 2.46 4.20
C ALA A 82 -2.64 3.28 5.05
N ILE A 83 -2.48 3.28 6.38
CA ILE A 83 -3.27 4.10 7.30
C ILE A 83 -3.05 5.58 7.01
N ASP A 84 -1.80 6.02 6.90
CA ASP A 84 -1.45 7.42 6.64
C ASP A 84 -2.03 7.86 5.30
N ARG A 85 -1.89 7.04 4.25
CA ARG A 85 -2.47 7.32 2.92
C ARG A 85 -4.00 7.42 2.94
N VAL A 86 -4.70 6.58 3.70
CA VAL A 86 -6.16 6.72 3.86
C VAL A 86 -6.50 8.02 4.59
N ASN A 87 -5.76 8.38 5.64
CA ASN A 87 -5.97 9.62 6.38
C ASN A 87 -5.72 10.87 5.51
N ASP A 88 -4.68 10.86 4.68
CA ASP A 88 -4.38 11.95 3.76
C ASP A 88 -5.53 12.13 2.76
N LEU A 89 -6.00 11.03 2.16
CA LEU A 89 -7.14 11.04 1.23
C LEU A 89 -8.46 11.49 1.90
N LEU A 90 -8.64 11.23 3.20
CA LEU A 90 -9.76 11.75 3.99
C LEU A 90 -9.64 13.25 4.24
N GLN A 91 -8.43 13.75 4.53
CA GLN A 91 -8.17 15.18 4.73
C GLN A 91 -8.35 15.99 3.45
N GLU A 92 -7.95 15.43 2.32
CA GLU A 92 -8.16 16.01 0.98
C GLU A 92 -9.63 15.96 0.53
N GLY A 93 -10.44 15.11 1.14
CA GLY A 93 -11.84 14.87 0.75
C GLY A 93 -12.00 13.97 -0.48
N THR A 94 -10.91 13.37 -0.97
CA THR A 94 -10.92 12.39 -2.07
C THR A 94 -11.63 11.10 -1.65
N LEU A 95 -11.46 10.70 -0.39
CA LEU A 95 -12.22 9.65 0.28
C LEU A 95 -13.05 10.24 1.42
N THR A 96 -14.15 9.56 1.73
CA THR A 96 -15.04 9.87 2.83
C THR A 96 -15.42 8.57 3.51
N GLY A 97 -15.43 8.54 4.85
CA GLY A 97 -15.62 7.28 5.56
C GLY A 97 -15.26 7.36 7.04
N VAL A 98 -15.31 6.20 7.69
CA VAL A 98 -14.99 6.05 9.12
C VAL A 98 -13.98 4.92 9.32
N ILE A 99 -13.07 5.10 10.28
CA ILE A 99 -12.13 4.07 10.73
C ILE A 99 -12.64 3.52 12.07
N ASP A 100 -12.81 2.20 12.12
CA ASP A 100 -13.11 1.44 13.33
C ASP A 100 -11.83 1.23 14.16
N ASP A 101 -11.97 1.12 15.48
CA ASP A 101 -10.83 0.92 16.41
C ASP A 101 -10.07 -0.39 16.16
N ARG A 102 -10.66 -1.30 15.38
CA ARG A 102 -10.07 -2.58 14.95
C ARG A 102 -9.33 -2.51 13.62
N GLY A 103 -9.09 -1.32 13.06
CA GLY A 103 -8.32 -1.14 11.83
C GLY A 103 -9.12 -1.46 10.55
N LYS A 104 -10.44 -1.31 10.59
CA LYS A 104 -11.30 -1.39 9.40
C LYS A 104 -11.71 0.00 8.96
N PHE A 105 -11.58 0.27 7.67
CA PHE A 105 -12.09 1.47 7.04
C PHE A 105 -13.41 1.17 6.32
N ILE A 106 -14.41 2.00 6.54
CA ILE A 106 -15.70 1.93 5.84
C ILE A 106 -15.83 3.19 4.99
N TYR A 107 -15.80 3.02 3.68
CA TYR A 107 -16.06 4.07 2.71
C TYR A 107 -17.55 4.41 2.70
N ILE A 108 -17.85 5.70 2.85
CA ILE A 108 -19.19 6.27 2.76
C ILE A 108 -19.14 7.26 1.62
N SER A 109 -19.91 7.03 0.56
CA SER A 109 -19.93 7.94 -0.58
C SER A 109 -20.52 9.30 -0.22
N GLN A 110 -20.15 10.32 -0.99
CA GLN A 110 -20.66 11.68 -0.80
C GLN A 110 -22.20 11.74 -0.82
N SER A 111 -22.84 10.97 -1.70
CA SER A 111 -24.30 10.90 -1.80
C SER A 111 -24.94 10.26 -0.56
N GLU A 112 -24.34 9.21 0.00
CA GLU A 112 -24.80 8.59 1.25
C GLU A 112 -24.67 9.58 2.43
N LEU A 113 -23.55 10.30 2.51
CA LEU A 113 -23.31 11.32 3.54
C LEU A 113 -24.31 12.48 3.43
N GLU A 114 -24.63 12.91 2.22
CA GLU A 114 -25.67 13.93 1.97
C GLU A 114 -27.07 13.44 2.34
N ALA A 115 -27.39 12.16 2.08
CA ALA A 115 -28.65 11.56 2.47
C ALA A 115 -28.81 11.53 4.00
N VAL A 116 -27.75 11.17 4.72
CA VAL A 116 -27.69 11.24 6.19
C VAL A 116 -27.85 12.68 6.68
N ALA A 117 -27.12 13.64 6.10
CA ALA A 117 -27.23 15.05 6.48
C ALA A 117 -28.65 15.60 6.26
N LYS A 118 -29.30 15.23 5.16
CA LYS A 118 -30.69 15.60 4.86
C LYS A 118 -31.65 15.00 5.87
N PHE A 119 -31.48 13.73 6.23
CA PHE A 119 -32.28 13.07 7.25
C PHE A 119 -32.20 13.79 8.60
N ILE A 120 -30.98 14.13 9.04
CA ILE A 120 -30.76 14.85 10.30
C ILE A 120 -31.44 16.23 10.27
N ARG A 121 -31.27 16.99 9.18
CA ARG A 121 -31.88 18.33 9.03
C ARG A 121 -33.39 18.29 9.02
N GLN A 122 -34.00 17.28 8.39
CA GLN A 122 -35.47 17.17 8.29
C GLN A 122 -36.12 16.77 9.61
N ARG A 123 -35.48 15.89 10.40
CA ARG A 123 -36.00 15.45 11.70
C ARG A 123 -35.65 16.38 12.86
N GLY A 124 -34.63 17.23 12.70
CA GLY A 124 -34.19 18.15 13.74
C GLY A 124 -33.39 17.44 14.82
N ARG A 125 -33.99 17.17 16.00
CA ARG A 125 -33.32 16.40 17.07
C ARG A 125 -33.46 14.92 16.76
N VAL A 126 -32.32 14.27 16.56
CA VAL A 126 -32.26 12.84 16.22
C VAL A 126 -31.48 12.12 17.31
N SER A 127 -32.02 11.03 17.85
CA SER A 127 -31.26 10.19 18.78
C SER A 127 -30.29 9.29 18.01
N ILE A 128 -29.28 8.76 18.71
CA ILE A 128 -28.34 7.80 18.12
C ILE A 128 -29.10 6.55 17.62
N ALA A 129 -30.16 6.14 18.33
CA ALA A 129 -30.99 5.00 17.93
C ALA A 129 -31.74 5.26 16.62
N ASP A 130 -32.36 6.43 16.47
CA ASP A 130 -33.06 6.82 15.23
C ASP A 130 -32.09 6.90 14.04
N LEU A 131 -30.88 7.39 14.29
CA LEU A 131 -29.83 7.49 13.28
C LEU A 131 -29.36 6.09 12.88
N ALA A 132 -29.10 5.19 13.84
CA ALA A 132 -28.68 3.82 13.57
C ALA A 132 -29.72 3.02 12.76
N GLU A 133 -31.00 3.14 13.09
CA GLU A 133 -32.08 2.49 12.34
C GLU A 133 -32.14 2.99 10.89
N SER A 134 -32.02 4.30 10.71
CA SER A 134 -32.08 4.94 9.39
C SER A 134 -30.81 4.71 8.58
N SER A 135 -29.64 4.61 9.22
CA SER A 135 -28.35 4.36 8.57
C SER A 135 -28.34 3.07 7.76
N ASN A 136 -29.03 2.01 8.20
CA ASN A 136 -29.14 0.75 7.43
C ASN A 136 -29.83 0.93 6.07
N SER A 137 -30.66 1.97 5.91
CA SER A 137 -31.32 2.30 4.64
C SER A 137 -30.56 3.36 3.84
N LEU A 138 -29.69 4.13 4.50
CA LEU A 138 -28.98 5.27 3.92
C LEU A 138 -27.56 4.93 3.48
N ILE A 139 -26.95 3.89 4.06
CA ILE A 139 -25.57 3.46 3.79
C ILE A 139 -25.60 1.98 3.41
N THR A 140 -25.09 1.66 2.21
CA THR A 140 -24.97 0.27 1.77
C THR A 140 -23.53 -0.20 1.96
N LEU A 141 -23.35 -1.25 2.76
CA LEU A 141 -22.04 -1.87 3.02
C LEU A 141 -21.68 -2.98 2.02
N VAL A 142 -22.58 -3.27 1.08
CA VAL A 142 -22.35 -4.27 0.03
C VAL A 142 -21.50 -3.62 -1.07
N PRO A 143 -20.44 -4.31 -1.54
CA PRO A 143 -19.64 -3.80 -2.65
C PRO A 143 -20.48 -3.62 -3.92
N GLU A 144 -20.24 -2.54 -4.68
CA GLU A 144 -21.06 -2.21 -5.86
C GLU A 144 -21.05 -3.32 -6.91
N VAL A 145 -19.94 -4.05 -7.04
CA VAL A 145 -19.79 -5.18 -7.96
C VAL A 145 -20.69 -6.38 -7.64
N ALA A 146 -21.10 -6.55 -6.38
CA ALA A 146 -22.02 -7.63 -5.98
C ALA A 146 -23.50 -7.28 -6.23
N SER A 147 -23.81 -6.00 -6.47
CA SER A 147 -25.18 -5.53 -6.72
C SER A 147 -25.59 -5.59 -8.21
N ALA A 148 -24.66 -5.95 -9.10
CA ALA A 148 -24.88 -6.05 -10.55
C ALA A 148 -25.18 -7.48 -11.05
N SER A 149 -25.54 -8.41 -10.15
CA SER A 149 -25.88 -9.81 -10.46
C SER A 149 -27.38 -10.07 -10.44
#